data_AF-A0A9E1YNI5-F1
#
_entry.id   AF-A0A9E1YNI5-F1
#
_cell.length_a   1.000
_cell.length_b   1.000
_cell.length_c   1.000
_cell.angle_alpha   90.00
_cell.angle_beta   90.00
_cell.angle_gamma   90.00
#
_symmetry.space_group_name_H-M   'P 1'
#
loop_
_entity.id
_entity.type
_entity.pdbx_description
1 polymer ?
#
loop_
_entity_poly.entity_id
_entity_poly.type
_entity_poly.pdbx_seq_one_letter_code
_entity_poly.pdbx_strand_id
1 'polypeptide(L)'
;MSDELKHECGIAHIRLLKSLDFYKKKYGSAFYGINKMYLLMEKQHNRGQDGAGFASIKLNVEPGKRFISRVRSIEKQPIQDVFSKINTRINSDLKNNPNLAKNTSKLKASVPYLAESLLGHVRYGTFGGNSVENVQPLLRQNNWKHRNLILAGNFNMTNVAELFNNLIELGQHPKEYSDTITIMEKIGHYLDDAVRKMYKDLKKEGFSKMECSELISDRIDISRVLKKASKNWDGGYVMGGLLGHGDSFVMR
;
A
#
# COMPACT_ATOMS: atom_id res chain seq x y z
N MET A 1 16.14 -33.29 9.82
CA MET A 1 14.84 -32.65 9.56
C MET A 1 15.10 -31.15 9.60
N SER A 2 14.98 -30.45 8.48
CA SER A 2 15.06 -28.98 8.49
C SER A 2 13.80 -28.46 9.18
N ASP A 3 13.95 -27.62 10.20
CA ASP A 3 12.82 -27.00 10.89
C ASP A 3 11.86 -26.33 9.90
N GLU A 4 10.56 -26.41 10.18
CA GLU A 4 9.52 -25.73 9.39
C GLU A 4 9.75 -24.22 9.41
N LEU A 5 9.88 -23.60 8.23
CA LEU A 5 10.01 -22.15 8.08
C LEU A 5 8.70 -21.46 8.51
N LYS A 6 8.63 -21.00 9.77
CA LYS A 6 7.48 -20.28 10.35
C LYS A 6 7.37 -18.81 9.88
N HIS A 7 7.66 -18.52 8.61
CA HIS A 7 7.42 -17.19 8.04
C HIS A 7 5.98 -17.08 7.56
N GLU A 8 5.06 -17.06 8.52
CA GLU A 8 3.66 -17.29 8.20
C GLU A 8 2.87 -16.04 7.81
N CYS A 9 3.47 -14.84 7.81
CA CYS A 9 2.80 -13.55 7.55
C CYS A 9 1.72 -13.61 6.45
N GLY A 10 0.72 -12.73 6.55
CA GLY A 10 -0.42 -12.71 5.63
C GLY A 10 -0.58 -11.39 4.91
N ILE A 11 -1.03 -11.43 3.65
CA ILE A 11 -1.32 -10.23 2.84
C ILE A 11 -2.77 -10.32 2.38
N ALA A 12 -3.48 -9.21 2.45
CA ALA A 12 -4.82 -9.06 1.91
C ALA A 12 -4.86 -7.84 0.98
N HIS A 13 -5.31 -8.02 -0.25
CA HIS A 13 -5.43 -6.95 -1.24
C HIS A 13 -6.87 -6.87 -1.74
N ILE A 14 -7.40 -5.64 -1.83
CA ILE A 14 -8.73 -5.39 -2.40
C ILE A 14 -8.63 -4.20 -3.35
N ARG A 15 -9.10 -4.40 -4.59
CA ARG A 15 -9.39 -3.33 -5.54
C ARG A 15 -10.88 -3.34 -5.91
N LEU A 16 -11.61 -2.29 -5.51
CA LEU A 16 -13.02 -2.13 -5.83
C LEU A 16 -13.20 -1.65 -7.28
N LEU A 17 -13.71 -2.51 -8.15
CA LEU A 17 -13.86 -2.20 -9.59
C LEU A 17 -15.04 -1.28 -9.93
N LYS A 18 -15.84 -0.89 -8.94
CA LYS A 18 -16.96 0.05 -9.06
C LYS A 18 -16.84 1.15 -8.01
N SER A 19 -17.62 2.23 -8.17
CA SER A 19 -17.62 3.34 -7.21
C SER A 19 -18.16 2.90 -5.84
N LEU A 20 -17.78 3.60 -4.77
CA LEU A 20 -18.32 3.35 -3.44
C LEU A 20 -19.86 3.46 -3.40
N ASP A 21 -20.45 4.28 -4.27
CA ASP A 21 -21.90 4.44 -4.37
C ASP A 21 -22.60 3.17 -4.87
N PHE A 22 -21.97 2.47 -5.83
CA PHE A 22 -22.43 1.16 -6.28
C PHE A 22 -22.47 0.16 -5.12
N TYR A 23 -21.40 0.07 -4.33
CA TYR A 23 -21.36 -0.85 -3.18
C TYR A 23 -22.36 -0.45 -2.09
N LYS A 24 -22.58 0.84 -1.86
CA LYS A 24 -23.63 1.32 -0.95
C LYS A 24 -25.01 0.88 -1.40
N LYS A 25 -25.35 1.03 -2.68
CA LYS A 25 -26.65 0.60 -3.23
C LYS A 25 -26.82 -0.92 -3.22
N LYS A 26 -25.75 -1.66 -3.59
CA LYS A 26 -25.80 -3.12 -3.71
C LYS A 26 -25.77 -3.85 -2.36
N TYR A 27 -24.99 -3.36 -1.41
CA TYR A 27 -24.71 -4.04 -0.13
C TYR A 27 -25.17 -3.25 1.11
N GLY A 28 -25.85 -2.12 0.92
CA GLY A 28 -26.35 -1.27 2.00
C GLY A 28 -25.29 -0.42 2.71
N SER A 29 -24.00 -0.50 2.31
CA SER A 29 -22.91 0.19 3.00
C SER A 29 -21.80 0.66 2.05
N ALA A 30 -21.39 1.92 2.20
CA ALA A 30 -20.20 2.45 1.50
C ALA A 30 -18.90 1.86 2.07
N PHE A 31 -18.91 1.30 3.29
CA PHE A 31 -17.75 0.74 3.98
C PHE A 31 -17.44 -0.71 3.57
N TYR A 32 -18.05 -1.21 2.49
CA TYR A 32 -17.89 -2.58 2.02
C TYR A 32 -16.42 -3.04 1.92
N GLY A 33 -15.54 -2.22 1.34
CA GLY A 33 -14.12 -2.54 1.21
C GLY A 33 -13.41 -2.73 2.55
N ILE A 34 -13.67 -1.85 3.53
CA ILE A 34 -13.10 -1.92 4.88
C ILE A 34 -13.59 -3.20 5.58
N ASN A 35 -14.91 -3.46 5.53
CA ASN A 35 -15.50 -4.63 6.16
C ASN A 35 -14.96 -5.94 5.56
N LYS A 36 -14.77 -5.99 4.23
CA LYS A 36 -14.15 -7.15 3.58
C LYS A 36 -12.68 -7.28 3.92
N MET A 37 -11.95 -6.19 4.04
CA MET A 37 -10.54 -6.23 4.46
C MET A 37 -10.40 -6.81 5.87
N TYR A 38 -11.25 -6.40 6.82
CA TYR A 38 -11.29 -6.97 8.16
C TYR A 38 -11.44 -8.49 8.12
N LEU A 39 -12.45 -9.00 7.40
CA LEU A 39 -12.70 -10.43 7.28
C LEU A 39 -11.54 -11.19 6.60
N LEU A 40 -10.89 -10.60 5.60
CA LEU A 40 -9.75 -11.22 4.92
C LEU A 40 -8.51 -11.31 5.83
N MET A 41 -8.29 -10.29 6.67
CA MET A 41 -7.20 -10.28 7.64
C MET A 41 -7.47 -11.26 8.78
N GLU A 42 -8.70 -11.31 9.32
CA GLU A 42 -9.10 -12.29 10.35
C GLU A 42 -8.99 -13.74 9.84
N LYS A 43 -9.30 -14.01 8.57
CA LYS A 43 -9.05 -15.33 7.96
C LYS A 43 -7.57 -15.74 7.94
N GLN A 44 -6.67 -14.76 8.04
CA GLN A 44 -5.24 -14.96 8.12
C GLN A 44 -4.71 -14.71 9.54
N HIS A 45 -5.57 -14.71 10.57
CA HIS A 45 -5.13 -14.42 11.94
C HIS A 45 -4.03 -15.38 12.44
N ASN A 46 -4.14 -16.66 12.11
CA ASN A 46 -3.14 -17.66 12.51
C ASN A 46 -1.79 -17.51 11.78
N ARG A 47 -1.75 -16.70 10.73
CA ARG A 47 -0.55 -16.38 9.94
C ARG A 47 0.28 -15.24 10.55
N GLY A 48 -0.26 -14.50 11.51
CA GLY A 48 0.46 -13.40 12.15
C GLY A 48 -0.32 -12.77 13.29
N GLN A 49 0.27 -12.77 14.48
CA GLN A 49 -0.36 -12.27 15.71
C GLN A 49 0.47 -11.16 16.38
N ASP A 50 1.68 -10.89 15.91
CA ASP A 50 2.60 -9.92 16.53
C ASP A 50 2.38 -8.49 16.03
N GLY A 51 1.76 -8.34 14.86
CA GLY A 51 1.40 -7.02 14.35
C GLY A 51 0.45 -7.09 13.17
N ALA A 52 -0.21 -5.98 12.89
CA ALA A 52 -1.10 -5.85 11.75
C ALA A 52 -1.08 -4.42 11.23
N GLY A 53 -1.29 -4.27 9.92
CA GLY A 53 -1.43 -2.96 9.33
C GLY A 53 -2.43 -2.94 8.19
N PHE A 54 -2.93 -1.74 7.95
CA PHE A 54 -3.90 -1.43 6.92
C PHE A 54 -3.48 -0.15 6.20
N ALA A 55 -3.62 -0.15 4.89
CA ALA A 55 -3.45 1.03 4.05
C ALA A 55 -4.53 1.10 2.98
N SER A 56 -4.82 2.32 2.53
CA SER A 56 -5.82 2.56 1.50
C SER A 56 -5.53 3.81 0.67
N ILE A 57 -5.91 3.75 -0.61
CA ILE A 57 -5.80 4.83 -1.60
C ILE A 57 -7.19 5.17 -2.14
N LYS A 58 -7.57 6.44 -1.98
CA LYS A 58 -8.78 7.02 -2.60
C LYS A 58 -8.46 7.46 -4.02
N LEU A 59 -9.34 7.12 -4.95
CA LEU A 59 -9.22 7.53 -6.34
C LEU A 59 -9.84 8.90 -6.59
N ASN A 60 -9.45 9.61 -7.64
CA ASN A 60 -10.11 10.84 -8.11
C ASN A 60 -10.32 11.86 -6.97
N VAL A 61 -9.24 12.12 -6.22
CA VAL A 61 -9.23 13.07 -5.10
C VAL A 61 -8.67 14.41 -5.55
N GLU A 62 -9.43 15.46 -5.25
CA GLU A 62 -9.06 16.86 -5.49
C GLU A 62 -7.75 17.26 -4.78
N PRO A 63 -6.95 18.17 -5.35
CA PRO A 63 -5.81 18.76 -4.67
C PRO A 63 -6.17 19.32 -3.29
N GLY A 64 -5.25 19.20 -2.32
CA GLY A 64 -5.46 19.64 -0.94
C GLY A 64 -6.31 18.67 -0.08
N LYS A 65 -6.75 17.54 -0.62
CA LYS A 65 -7.44 16.49 0.14
C LYS A 65 -6.56 15.24 0.31
N ARG A 66 -6.65 14.62 1.49
CA ARG A 66 -5.89 13.41 1.81
C ARG A 66 -6.46 12.20 1.07
N PHE A 67 -5.62 11.53 0.28
CA PHE A 67 -5.98 10.34 -0.48
C PHE A 67 -5.33 9.04 0.02
N ILE A 68 -4.24 9.14 0.79
CA ILE A 68 -3.55 8.00 1.42
C ILE A 68 -3.90 7.91 2.91
N SER A 69 -4.34 6.75 3.37
CA SER A 69 -4.48 6.45 4.81
C SER A 69 -3.71 5.19 5.17
N ARG A 70 -3.07 5.18 6.34
CA ARG A 70 -2.31 4.04 6.87
C ARG A 70 -2.43 3.99 8.39
N VAL A 71 -2.64 2.79 8.93
CA VAL A 71 -2.66 2.50 10.37
C VAL A 71 -1.96 1.16 10.61
N ARG A 72 -1.25 1.05 11.73
CA ARG A 72 -0.47 -0.13 12.12
C ARG A 72 -0.60 -0.35 13.62
N SER A 73 -0.43 -1.59 14.05
CA SER A 73 -0.51 -1.99 15.45
C SER A 73 0.43 -3.15 15.76
N ILE A 74 0.91 -3.16 16.99
CA ILE A 74 1.66 -4.25 17.65
C ILE A 74 0.97 -4.66 18.96
N GLU A 75 -0.27 -4.21 19.18
CA GLU A 75 -1.05 -4.58 20.36
C GLU A 75 -1.36 -6.09 20.35
N LYS A 76 -1.71 -6.65 21.52
CA LYS A 76 -1.99 -8.10 21.69
C LYS A 76 -3.00 -8.67 20.69
N GLN A 77 -3.92 -7.84 20.22
CA GLN A 77 -4.96 -8.19 19.24
C GLN A 77 -4.87 -7.16 18.10
N PRO A 78 -3.84 -7.25 17.23
CA PRO A 78 -3.42 -6.12 16.41
C PRO A 78 -4.40 -5.87 15.25
N ILE A 79 -5.06 -6.91 14.72
CA ILE A 79 -6.11 -6.75 13.71
C ILE A 79 -7.28 -5.98 14.33
N GLN A 80 -7.77 -6.43 15.49
CA GLN A 80 -8.89 -5.81 16.18
C GLN A 80 -8.57 -4.35 16.57
N ASP A 81 -7.36 -4.07 17.05
CA ASP A 81 -6.90 -2.72 17.35
C ASP A 81 -6.85 -1.82 16.11
N VAL A 82 -6.30 -2.30 14.99
CA VAL A 82 -6.30 -1.58 13.70
C VAL A 82 -7.72 -1.17 13.28
N PHE A 83 -8.66 -2.11 13.28
CA PHE A 83 -10.03 -1.83 12.85
C PHE A 83 -10.82 -1.04 13.89
N SER A 84 -10.51 -1.17 15.17
CA SER A 84 -11.05 -0.31 16.24
C SER A 84 -10.63 1.16 16.04
N LYS A 85 -9.36 1.42 15.73
CA LYS A 85 -8.84 2.76 15.41
C LYS A 85 -9.52 3.35 14.16
N ILE A 86 -9.70 2.54 13.11
CA ILE A 86 -10.43 2.94 11.89
C ILE A 86 -11.87 3.29 12.23
N ASN A 87 -12.61 2.40 12.91
CA ASN A 87 -14.02 2.60 13.23
C ASN A 87 -14.24 3.79 14.16
N THR A 88 -13.38 3.97 15.18
CA THR A 88 -13.43 5.10 16.10
C THR A 88 -13.32 6.42 15.33
N ARG A 89 -12.37 6.50 14.39
CA ARG A 89 -12.19 7.71 13.58
C ARG A 89 -13.37 7.96 12.66
N ILE A 90 -13.85 6.93 11.95
CA ILE A 90 -15.03 7.03 11.06
C ILE A 90 -16.26 7.50 11.85
N ASN A 91 -16.53 6.88 13.00
CA ASN A 91 -17.68 7.21 13.83
C ASN A 91 -17.60 8.63 14.40
N SER A 92 -16.39 9.10 14.75
CA SER A 92 -16.17 10.49 15.17
C SER A 92 -16.54 11.47 14.06
N ASP A 93 -16.06 11.24 12.83
CA ASP A 93 -16.35 12.10 11.68
C ASP A 93 -17.85 12.09 11.31
N LEU A 94 -18.51 10.93 11.43
CA LEU A 94 -19.96 10.80 11.22
C LEU A 94 -20.80 11.45 12.32
N LYS A 95 -20.38 11.37 13.58
CA LYS A 95 -21.07 12.05 14.70
C LYS A 95 -20.99 13.56 14.55
N ASN A 96 -19.82 14.08 14.18
CA ASN A 96 -19.60 15.51 13.98
C ASN A 96 -20.34 16.04 12.73
N ASN A 97 -20.57 15.18 11.73
CA ASN A 97 -21.26 15.56 10.49
C ASN A 97 -22.23 14.46 10.01
N PRO A 98 -23.43 14.30 10.64
CA PRO A 98 -24.35 13.19 10.35
C PRO A 98 -24.81 13.11 8.89
N ASN A 99 -24.85 14.24 8.19
CA ASN A 99 -25.25 14.30 6.78
C ASN A 99 -24.22 13.67 5.82
N LEU A 100 -22.99 13.36 6.25
CA LEU A 100 -22.00 12.68 5.43
C LEU A 100 -22.50 11.31 4.96
N ALA A 101 -23.18 10.55 5.82
CA ALA A 101 -23.67 9.20 5.48
C ALA A 101 -24.66 9.20 4.30
N LYS A 102 -25.36 10.32 4.06
CA LYS A 102 -26.34 10.44 2.98
C LYS A 102 -25.69 10.61 1.60
N ASN A 103 -24.51 11.24 1.53
CA ASN A 103 -23.83 11.54 0.27
C ASN A 103 -22.47 10.82 0.18
N THR A 104 -22.39 9.78 -0.65
CA THR A 104 -21.21 8.91 -0.78
C THR A 104 -19.95 9.68 -1.21
N SER A 105 -20.08 10.68 -2.07
CA SER A 105 -18.96 11.50 -2.53
C SER A 105 -18.40 12.38 -1.40
N LYS A 106 -19.27 13.05 -0.64
CA LYS A 106 -18.86 13.82 0.54
C LYS A 106 -18.26 12.92 1.63
N LEU A 107 -18.87 11.75 1.85
CA LEU A 107 -18.36 10.74 2.78
C LEU A 107 -16.93 10.34 2.43
N LYS A 108 -16.68 9.96 1.16
CA LYS A 108 -15.35 9.61 0.67
C LYS A 108 -14.35 10.76 0.84
N ALA A 109 -14.74 11.99 0.53
CA ALA A 109 -13.84 13.14 0.64
C ALA A 109 -13.42 13.41 2.10
N SER A 110 -14.37 13.29 3.04
CA SER A 110 -14.16 13.69 4.44
C SER A 110 -13.63 12.57 5.34
N VAL A 111 -14.08 11.33 5.15
CA VAL A 111 -13.78 10.23 6.07
C VAL A 111 -12.47 9.54 5.69
N PRO A 112 -11.48 9.40 6.58
CA PRO A 112 -10.24 8.69 6.30
C PRO A 112 -10.49 7.18 6.12
N TYR A 113 -9.53 6.46 5.54
CA TYR A 113 -9.58 5.00 5.30
C TYR A 113 -10.62 4.49 4.28
N LEU A 114 -11.74 5.20 4.08
CA LEU A 114 -12.75 4.85 3.09
C LEU A 114 -12.22 5.08 1.68
N ALA A 115 -11.92 4.01 0.94
CA ALA A 115 -11.22 4.07 -0.33
C ALA A 115 -11.49 2.85 -1.24
N GLU A 116 -11.04 2.92 -2.49
CA GLU A 116 -11.26 1.88 -3.51
C GLU A 116 -10.10 0.90 -3.68
N SER A 117 -8.91 1.22 -3.19
CA SER A 117 -7.75 0.34 -3.22
C SER A 117 -7.21 0.17 -1.81
N LEU A 118 -7.11 -1.07 -1.34
CA LEU A 118 -6.84 -1.40 0.06
C LEU A 118 -5.80 -2.52 0.15
N LEU A 119 -4.91 -2.41 1.14
CA LEU A 119 -3.88 -3.39 1.43
C LEU A 119 -3.81 -3.62 2.94
N GLY A 120 -3.89 -4.88 3.35
CA GLY A 120 -3.73 -5.34 4.72
C GLY A 120 -2.53 -6.29 4.83
N HIS A 121 -1.89 -6.30 6.00
CA HIS A 121 -0.82 -7.22 6.33
C HIS A 121 -0.94 -7.68 7.78
N VAL A 122 -0.65 -8.95 8.03
CA VAL A 122 -0.49 -9.52 9.36
C VAL A 122 0.92 -10.08 9.49
N ARG A 123 1.58 -9.75 10.60
CA ARG A 123 2.99 -10.04 10.85
C ARG A 123 3.11 -11.15 11.88
N TYR A 124 3.93 -12.14 11.55
CA TYR A 124 4.56 -13.05 12.50
C TYR A 124 6.02 -12.62 12.67
N GLY A 125 6.38 -12.15 13.86
CA GLY A 125 7.66 -11.57 14.19
C GLY A 125 8.67 -12.63 14.60
N THR A 126 9.45 -13.14 13.66
CA THR A 126 10.59 -14.02 13.97
C THR A 126 11.90 -13.25 14.19
N PHE A 127 12.06 -12.10 13.51
CA PHE A 127 13.28 -11.27 13.55
C PHE A 127 12.95 -9.76 13.58
N GLY A 128 13.88 -8.94 14.12
CA GLY A 128 13.80 -7.47 14.11
C GLY A 128 13.12 -6.82 15.33
N GLY A 129 12.67 -7.60 16.32
CA GLY A 129 11.96 -7.08 17.49
C GLY A 129 10.50 -6.70 17.21
N ASN A 130 9.73 -6.46 18.28
CA ASN A 130 8.33 -6.06 18.18
C ASN A 130 8.19 -4.53 18.24
N SER A 131 8.36 -3.88 17.09
CA SER A 131 8.17 -2.43 16.93
C SER A 131 7.23 -2.16 15.75
N VAL A 132 6.47 -1.07 15.83
CA VAL A 132 5.50 -0.70 14.80
C VAL A 132 6.17 -0.36 13.47
N GLU A 133 7.45 -0.03 13.48
CA GLU A 133 8.30 0.29 12.34
C GLU A 133 8.42 -0.91 11.41
N ASN A 134 8.52 -2.12 12.00
CA ASN A 134 8.59 -3.41 11.31
C ASN A 134 7.23 -3.91 10.79
N VAL A 135 6.13 -3.26 11.19
CA VAL A 135 4.78 -3.63 10.73
C VAL A 135 4.52 -3.03 9.36
N GLN A 136 4.02 -3.83 8.43
CA GLN A 136 3.65 -3.41 7.09
C GLN A 136 2.14 -3.12 7.04
N PRO A 137 1.60 -2.39 6.04
CA PRO A 137 2.29 -1.84 4.87
C PRO A 137 3.33 -0.73 5.17
N LEU A 138 4.43 -0.72 4.44
CA LEU A 138 5.37 0.40 4.40
C LEU A 138 4.91 1.44 3.37
N LEU A 139 5.35 2.68 3.53
CA LEU A 139 4.92 3.80 2.70
C LEU A 139 6.13 4.67 2.32
N ARG A 140 6.36 4.79 1.02
CA ARG A 140 7.26 5.75 0.37
C ARG A 140 6.42 6.90 -0.19
N GLN A 141 6.54 8.08 0.43
CA GLN A 141 5.70 9.24 0.08
C GLN A 141 6.36 10.17 -0.94
N ASN A 142 5.55 10.79 -1.77
CA ASN A 142 5.96 11.85 -2.70
C ASN A 142 4.78 12.81 -2.96
N ASN A 143 5.07 14.06 -3.31
CA ASN A 143 4.03 15.02 -3.69
C ASN A 143 3.40 14.70 -5.06
N TRP A 144 4.10 14.00 -5.94
CA TRP A 144 3.53 13.45 -7.16
C TRP A 144 2.86 12.10 -6.88
N LYS A 145 1.53 12.03 -7.10
CA LYS A 145 0.71 10.84 -6.79
C LYS A 145 1.31 9.55 -7.39
N HIS A 146 1.72 9.60 -8.66
CA HIS A 146 2.31 8.48 -9.41
C HIS A 146 3.69 8.01 -8.92
N ARG A 147 4.29 8.67 -7.92
CA ARG A 147 5.55 8.23 -7.28
C ARG A 147 5.38 7.73 -5.85
N ASN A 148 4.17 7.80 -5.31
CA ASN A 148 3.89 7.21 -4.00
C ASN A 148 3.82 5.69 -4.15
N LEU A 149 4.43 4.96 -3.23
CA LEU A 149 4.40 3.50 -3.19
C LEU A 149 4.09 3.04 -1.76
N ILE A 150 3.07 2.19 -1.63
CA ILE A 150 2.78 1.42 -0.43
C ILE A 150 3.11 -0.02 -0.74
N LEU A 151 3.81 -0.71 0.16
CA LEU A 151 4.21 -2.10 -0.05
C LEU A 151 3.96 -2.93 1.21
N ALA A 152 3.39 -4.11 1.04
CA ALA A 152 3.41 -5.16 2.03
C ALA A 152 3.74 -6.48 1.34
N GLY A 153 4.54 -7.32 1.97
CA GLY A 153 4.97 -8.58 1.42
C GLY A 153 5.58 -9.50 2.47
N ASN A 154 5.59 -10.77 2.11
CA ASN A 154 6.38 -11.79 2.76
C ASN A 154 7.59 -12.02 1.89
N PHE A 155 8.77 -11.94 2.51
CA PHE A 155 10.03 -11.99 1.81
C PHE A 155 10.94 -12.97 2.55
N ASN A 156 11.68 -13.74 1.78
CA ASN A 156 12.80 -14.54 2.23
C ASN A 156 13.86 -14.48 1.13
N MET A 157 14.56 -13.36 1.06
CA MET A 157 15.52 -13.07 0.01
C MET A 157 16.88 -13.70 0.34
N THR A 158 17.38 -14.58 -0.54
CA THR A 158 18.67 -15.27 -0.33
C THR A 158 19.86 -14.34 -0.59
N ASN A 159 19.67 -13.29 -1.40
CA ASN A 159 20.72 -12.35 -1.79
C ASN A 159 20.48 -10.90 -1.31
N VAL A 160 19.79 -10.71 -0.17
CA VAL A 160 19.47 -9.36 0.35
C VAL A 160 20.71 -8.46 0.51
N ALA A 161 21.86 -9.01 0.90
CA ALA A 161 23.11 -8.27 1.04
C ALA A 161 23.56 -7.61 -0.27
N GLU A 162 23.51 -8.37 -1.36
CA GLU A 162 23.83 -7.89 -2.70
C GLU A 162 22.81 -6.83 -3.15
N LEU A 163 21.51 -7.10 -2.94
CA LEU A 163 20.45 -6.16 -3.30
C LEU A 163 20.58 -4.83 -2.54
N PHE A 164 20.96 -4.87 -1.27
CA PHE A 164 21.19 -3.69 -0.45
C PHE A 164 22.42 -2.90 -0.90
N ASN A 165 23.54 -3.57 -1.15
CA ASN A 165 24.75 -2.93 -1.67
C ASN A 165 24.51 -2.27 -3.04
N ASN A 166 23.74 -2.92 -3.92
CA ASN A 166 23.31 -2.32 -5.17
C ASN A 166 22.55 -1.00 -4.99
N LEU A 167 21.78 -0.82 -3.89
CA LEU A 167 21.12 0.46 -3.60
C LEU A 167 22.13 1.53 -3.16
N ILE A 168 23.14 1.15 -2.36
CA ILE A 168 24.21 2.04 -1.93
C ILE A 168 25.03 2.51 -3.13
N GLU A 169 25.40 1.62 -4.03
CA GLU A 169 26.14 1.95 -5.26
C GLU A 169 25.35 2.89 -6.19
N LEU A 170 24.02 2.80 -6.17
CA LEU A 170 23.14 3.77 -6.83
C LEU A 170 23.09 5.14 -6.14
N GLY A 171 23.77 5.31 -5.01
CA GLY A 171 23.80 6.53 -4.21
C GLY A 171 22.61 6.69 -3.26
N GLN A 172 21.86 5.61 -3.00
CA GLN A 172 20.79 5.65 -2.00
C GLN A 172 21.32 5.47 -0.58
N HIS A 173 20.55 5.94 0.40
CA HIS A 173 20.81 5.72 1.81
C HIS A 173 19.61 5.00 2.46
N PRO A 174 19.49 3.67 2.29
CA PRO A 174 18.38 2.92 2.88
C PRO A 174 18.45 3.01 4.41
N LYS A 175 17.31 3.34 5.04
CA LYS A 175 17.23 3.58 6.49
C LYS A 175 17.43 2.33 7.36
N GLU A 176 17.36 1.15 6.75
CA GLU A 176 17.34 -0.13 7.44
C GLU A 176 17.77 -1.24 6.49
N TYR A 177 18.58 -2.16 7.01
CA TYR A 177 18.98 -3.38 6.32
C TYR A 177 17.91 -4.47 6.50
N SER A 178 16.89 -4.45 5.64
CA SER A 178 15.85 -5.48 5.61
C SER A 178 15.31 -5.73 4.20
N ASP A 179 14.79 -6.94 3.97
CA ASP A 179 14.21 -7.35 2.67
C ASP A 179 13.17 -6.35 2.19
N THR A 180 12.23 -5.98 3.08
CA THR A 180 11.09 -5.13 2.72
C THR A 180 11.54 -3.74 2.28
N ILE A 181 12.51 -3.14 3.00
CA ILE A 181 13.05 -1.82 2.64
C ILE A 181 13.85 -1.90 1.35
N THR A 182 14.72 -2.90 1.24
CA THR A 182 15.55 -3.10 0.05
C THR A 182 14.68 -3.25 -1.21
N ILE A 183 13.63 -4.07 -1.12
CA ILE A 183 12.67 -4.28 -2.20
C ILE A 183 11.86 -3.01 -2.50
N MET A 184 11.34 -2.33 -1.47
CA MET A 184 10.55 -1.11 -1.65
C MET A 184 11.36 -0.02 -2.35
N GLU A 185 12.61 0.19 -1.94
CA GLU A 185 13.48 1.21 -2.55
C GLU A 185 13.96 0.81 -3.94
N LYS A 186 14.16 -0.49 -4.23
CA LYS A 186 14.46 -0.96 -5.59
C LYS A 186 13.28 -0.73 -6.54
N ILE A 187 12.05 -1.02 -6.12
CA ILE A 187 10.84 -0.69 -6.88
C ILE A 187 10.73 0.84 -7.04
N GLY A 188 10.93 1.59 -5.95
CA GLY A 188 10.88 3.05 -5.95
C GLY A 188 11.87 3.68 -6.94
N HIS A 189 13.08 3.14 -7.05
CA HIS A 189 14.09 3.57 -8.02
C HIS A 189 13.60 3.42 -9.46
N TYR A 190 13.14 2.22 -9.85
CA TYR A 190 12.66 2.00 -11.22
C TYR A 190 11.35 2.72 -11.52
N LEU A 191 10.51 2.95 -10.50
CA LEU A 191 9.32 3.80 -10.61
C LEU A 191 9.73 5.24 -10.96
N ASP A 192 10.67 5.81 -10.21
CA ASP A 192 11.17 7.17 -10.46
C ASP A 192 11.83 7.32 -11.82
N ASP A 193 12.58 6.31 -12.26
CA ASP A 193 13.21 6.29 -13.58
C ASP A 193 12.18 6.20 -14.72
N ALA A 194 11.16 5.35 -14.58
CA ALA A 194 10.07 5.27 -15.54
C ALA A 194 9.34 6.61 -15.67
N VAL A 195 8.99 7.22 -14.53
CA VAL A 195 8.35 8.54 -14.47
C VAL A 195 9.23 9.61 -15.10
N ARG A 196 10.52 9.64 -14.78
CA ARG A 196 11.48 10.61 -15.34
C ARG A 196 11.58 10.48 -16.85
N LYS A 197 11.61 9.25 -17.39
CA LYS A 197 11.64 9.01 -18.83
C LYS A 197 10.38 9.52 -19.50
N MET A 198 9.20 9.11 -19.02
CA MET A 198 7.92 9.55 -19.59
C MET A 198 7.75 11.07 -19.53
N TYR A 199 8.15 11.71 -18.43
CA TYR A 199 8.10 13.16 -18.33
C TYR A 199 8.97 13.86 -19.39
N LYS A 200 10.17 13.34 -19.68
CA LYS A 200 11.03 13.89 -20.73
C LYS A 200 10.39 13.76 -22.12
N ASP A 201 9.74 12.63 -22.39
CA ASP A 201 9.09 12.36 -23.68
C ASP A 201 7.84 13.25 -23.84
N LEU A 202 6.95 13.29 -22.84
CA LEU A 202 5.77 14.16 -22.84
C LEU A 202 6.11 15.65 -22.94
N LYS A 203 7.21 16.09 -22.31
CA LYS A 203 7.67 17.47 -22.43
C LYS A 203 8.10 17.80 -23.87
N LYS A 204 8.70 16.86 -24.60
CA LYS A 204 9.04 17.04 -26.02
C LYS A 204 7.80 17.07 -26.91
N GLU A 205 6.75 16.36 -26.52
CA GLU A 205 5.43 16.39 -27.16
C GLU A 205 4.67 17.72 -26.91
N GLY A 206 5.16 18.58 -25.99
CA GLY A 206 4.61 19.90 -25.73
C GLY A 206 3.61 19.99 -24.57
N PHE A 207 3.42 18.90 -23.81
CA PHE A 207 2.51 18.90 -22.66
C PHE A 207 3.04 19.77 -21.50
N SER A 208 2.12 20.47 -20.83
CA SER A 208 2.43 21.18 -19.59
C SER A 208 2.76 20.20 -18.45
N LYS A 209 3.36 20.72 -17.36
CA LYS A 209 3.67 19.90 -16.18
C LYS A 209 2.42 19.26 -15.55
N MET A 210 1.29 19.97 -15.59
CA MET A 210 0.03 19.49 -15.04
C MET A 210 -0.51 18.32 -15.87
N GLU A 211 -0.59 18.48 -17.19
CA GLU A 211 -1.02 17.42 -18.12
C GLU A 211 -0.10 16.21 -18.05
N CYS A 212 1.22 16.44 -17.96
CA CYS A 212 2.19 15.36 -17.79
C CYS A 212 1.87 14.48 -16.58
N SER A 213 1.43 15.06 -15.45
CA SER A 213 1.15 14.29 -14.23
C SER A 213 0.00 13.30 -14.40
N GLU A 214 -1.06 13.71 -15.10
CA GLU A 214 -2.21 12.85 -15.41
C GLU A 214 -1.81 11.80 -16.46
N LEU A 215 -1.17 12.21 -17.56
CA LEU A 215 -0.72 11.28 -18.61
C LEU A 215 0.29 10.24 -18.11
N ILE A 216 1.18 10.61 -17.19
CA ILE A 216 2.08 9.65 -16.53
C ILE A 216 1.28 8.63 -15.73
N SER A 217 0.27 9.07 -14.98
CA SER A 217 -0.56 8.18 -14.18
C SER A 217 -1.33 7.18 -15.04
N ASP A 218 -1.80 7.60 -16.22
CA ASP A 218 -2.55 6.76 -17.15
C ASP A 218 -1.66 5.79 -17.96
N ARG A 219 -0.43 6.20 -18.28
CA ARG A 219 0.45 5.47 -19.20
C ARG A 219 1.51 4.61 -18.51
N ILE A 220 1.71 4.76 -17.21
CA ILE A 220 2.79 4.04 -16.52
C ILE A 220 2.57 2.53 -16.53
N ASP A 221 3.54 1.80 -17.08
CA ASP A 221 3.52 0.34 -17.08
C ASP A 221 4.16 -0.19 -15.78
N ILE A 222 3.32 -0.42 -14.78
CA ILE A 222 3.74 -0.98 -13.48
C ILE A 222 4.32 -2.39 -13.64
N SER A 223 3.84 -3.21 -14.59
CA SER A 223 4.40 -4.54 -14.84
C SER A 223 5.86 -4.44 -15.27
N ARG A 224 6.18 -3.50 -16.16
CA ARG A 224 7.55 -3.25 -16.60
C ARG A 224 8.43 -2.71 -15.48
N VAL A 225 7.92 -1.83 -14.62
CA VAL A 225 8.64 -1.35 -13.43
C VAL A 225 9.01 -2.52 -12.52
N LEU A 226 8.04 -3.38 -12.21
CA LEU A 226 8.22 -4.54 -11.35
C LEU A 226 9.21 -5.54 -11.94
N LYS A 227 9.09 -5.88 -13.23
CA LYS A 227 10.04 -6.78 -13.92
C LYS A 227 11.49 -6.30 -13.87
N LYS A 228 11.70 -4.97 -13.96
CA LYS A 228 13.04 -4.39 -13.82
C LYS A 228 13.53 -4.44 -12.38
N ALA A 229 12.66 -4.10 -11.43
CA ALA A 229 12.98 -4.12 -10.01
C ALA A 229 13.36 -5.52 -9.51
N SER A 230 12.67 -6.55 -10.01
CA SER A 230 12.83 -7.93 -9.57
C SER A 230 13.87 -8.74 -10.32
N LYS A 231 14.61 -8.14 -11.28
CA LYS A 231 15.49 -8.89 -12.20
C LYS A 231 16.54 -9.74 -11.48
N ASN A 232 17.09 -9.23 -10.38
CA ASN A 232 18.17 -9.87 -9.62
C ASN A 232 17.67 -10.41 -8.27
N TRP A 233 16.36 -10.52 -8.06
CA TRP A 233 15.83 -11.06 -6.82
C TRP A 233 16.01 -12.57 -6.80
N ASP A 234 16.63 -13.08 -5.73
CA ASP A 234 16.73 -14.49 -5.46
C ASP A 234 16.10 -14.82 -4.10
N GLY A 235 15.39 -15.95 -4.04
CA GLY A 235 14.58 -16.35 -2.88
C GLY A 235 13.07 -16.28 -3.10
N GLY A 236 12.33 -16.41 -2.01
CA GLY A 236 10.87 -16.52 -2.02
C GLY A 236 10.18 -15.21 -1.65
N TYR A 237 9.17 -14.80 -2.41
CA TYR A 237 8.38 -13.62 -2.06
C TYR A 237 6.93 -13.70 -2.55
N VAL A 238 6.06 -13.03 -1.81
CA VAL A 238 4.73 -12.62 -2.28
C VAL A 238 4.47 -11.24 -1.72
N MET A 239 4.02 -10.31 -2.56
CA MET A 239 3.82 -8.92 -2.15
C MET A 239 2.63 -8.28 -2.85
N GLY A 240 2.00 -7.34 -2.15
CA GLY A 240 1.01 -6.42 -2.71
C GLY A 240 1.53 -4.99 -2.60
N GLY A 241 1.20 -4.17 -3.60
CA GLY A 241 1.55 -2.75 -3.58
C GLY A 241 0.44 -1.85 -4.10
N LEU A 242 0.37 -0.63 -3.55
CA LEU A 242 -0.55 0.42 -3.98
C LEU A 242 0.25 1.65 -4.41
N LEU A 243 -0.12 2.25 -5.54
CA LEU A 243 0.43 3.50 -6.03
C LEU A 243 -0.55 4.63 -5.75
N GLY A 244 -0.03 5.84 -5.56
CA GLY A 244 -0.84 6.99 -5.15
C GLY A 244 -1.90 7.43 -6.17
N HIS A 245 -1.70 7.13 -7.46
CA HIS A 245 -2.69 7.41 -8.51
C HIS A 245 -3.78 6.35 -8.64
N GLY A 246 -3.65 5.21 -7.95
CA GLY A 246 -4.69 4.18 -7.88
C GLY A 246 -4.33 2.83 -8.47
N ASP A 247 -3.23 2.74 -9.21
CA ASP A 247 -2.69 1.45 -9.61
C ASP A 247 -2.33 0.62 -8.39
N SER A 248 -2.48 -0.69 -8.54
CA SER A 248 -2.12 -1.64 -7.49
C SER A 248 -1.75 -2.96 -8.12
N PHE A 249 -0.91 -3.72 -7.44
CA PHE A 249 -0.42 -5.01 -7.93
C PHE A 249 -0.35 -6.04 -6.81
N VAL A 250 -0.35 -7.30 -7.22
CA VAL A 250 0.10 -8.44 -6.43
C VAL A 250 1.13 -9.18 -7.28
N MET A 251 2.28 -9.52 -6.69
CA MET A 251 3.41 -10.14 -7.37
C MET A 251 3.97 -11.28 -6.51
N ARG A 252 4.40 -12.34 -7.20
CA ARG A 252 5.06 -13.54 -6.67
C ARG A 252 6.06 -14.07 -7.69
#